data_AF-A0A0R2B305-F1
#
_entry.id   AF-A0A0R2B305-F1
#
_cell.length_a   1.000
_cell.length_b   1.000
_cell.length_c   1.000
_cell.angle_alpha   90.00
_cell.angle_beta   90.00
_cell.angle_gamma   90.00
#
_symmetry.space_group_name_H-M   'P 1'
#
loop_
_entity.id
_entity.type
_entity.pdbx_description
1 polymer ?
#
loop_
_entity_poly.entity_id
_entity_poly.type
_entity_poly.pdbx_seq_one_letter_code
_entity_poly.pdbx_strand_id
1 'polypeptide(L)' 'MVISQAGRKKTTERHGTLKETYPAVFVVDLDQDENSFERVSYSYTDILTKNIQVDFDKAANE' A
#
# COMPACT_ATOMS: atom_id res chain seq x y z
N MET A 1 -1.18 2.65 -6.15
CA MET A 1 -1.20 3.68 -5.09
C MET A 1 -1.72 3.07 -3.79
N VAL A 2 -1.06 3.31 -2.66
CA VAL A 2 -1.53 2.89 -1.33
C VAL A 2 -1.65 4.12 -0.43
N ILE A 3 -2.82 4.28 0.17
CA ILE A 3 -3.15 5.38 1.08
C ILE A 3 -3.33 4.78 2.47
N SER A 4 -2.56 5.27 3.44
CA SER A 4 -2.60 4.76 4.81
C SER A 4 -2.82 5.89 5.81
N GLN A 5 -3.57 5.61 6.89
CA GLN A 5 -3.78 6.58 7.95
C GLN A 5 -2.59 6.56 8.92
N ALA A 6 -1.77 7.61 8.88
CA ALA A 6 -0.67 7.80 9.83
C ALA A 6 -1.14 8.45 11.16
N GLY A 7 -2.40 8.89 11.27
CA GLY A 7 -3.00 9.41 12.50
C GLY A 7 -4.41 9.97 12.32
N ARG A 8 -4.97 10.61 13.37
CA ARG A 8 -6.36 11.11 13.41
C ARG A 8 -6.75 12.12 12.32
N LYS A 9 -5.78 12.74 11.64
CA LYS A 9 -6.00 13.71 10.53
C LYS A 9 -4.90 13.67 9.46
N LYS A 10 -3.97 12.72 9.53
CA LYS A 10 -2.87 12.63 8.56
C LYS A 10 -3.02 11.34 7.78
N THR A 11 -3.25 11.51 6.49
CA THR A 11 -3.24 10.46 5.49
C THR A 11 -1.90 10.55 4.76
N THR A 12 -1.20 9.43 4.65
CA THR A 12 0.04 9.34 3.87
C THR A 12 -0.25 8.53 2.62
N GLU A 13 -0.15 9.20 1.48
CA GLU A 13 -0.27 8.60 0.15
C GLU A 13 1.12 8.14 -0.28
N ARG A 14 1.23 6.90 -0.74
CA ARG A 14 2.49 6.31 -1.21
C ARG A 14 2.26 5.56 -2.50
N HIS A 15 3.24 5.68 -3.39
CA HIS A 15 3.33 4.87 -4.59
C HIS A 15 4.25 3.68 -4.32
N GLY A 16 3.89 2.54 -4.90
CA GLY A 16 4.60 1.30 -4.68
C GLY A 16 4.04 0.16 -5.51
N THR A 17 4.87 -0.86 -5.69
CA THR A 17 4.58 -2.04 -6.49
C THR A 17 4.35 -3.25 -5.58
N LEU A 18 3.27 -4.01 -5.85
CA LEU A 18 3.01 -5.27 -5.15
C LEU A 18 4.12 -6.27 -5.47
N LYS A 19 4.90 -6.66 -4.45
CA LYS A 19 6.08 -7.51 -4.63
C LYS A 19 5.77 -8.98 -4.34
N GLU A 20 5.13 -9.25 -3.20
CA GLU A 20 4.83 -10.60 -2.72
C GLU A 20 3.46 -10.64 -2.06
N THR A 21 2.78 -11.78 -2.14
CA THR A 21 1.51 -12.04 -1.47
C THR A 21 1.62 -13.30 -0.64
N TYR A 22 1.07 -13.23 0.57
CA TYR A 22 0.99 -14.32 1.54
C TYR A 22 -0.45 -14.44 2.03
N PRO A 23 -0.87 -15.58 2.59
CA PRO A 23 -2.28 -15.77 2.99
C PRO A 23 -2.85 -14.72 3.95
N ALA A 24 -1.99 -14.11 4.80
CA ALA A 24 -2.43 -13.13 5.80
C ALA A 24 -2.04 -11.68 5.47
N VAL A 25 -0.99 -11.49 4.67
CA VAL A 25 -0.37 -10.18 4.41
C VAL A 25 0.14 -10.10 2.98
N PHE A 26 0.30 -8.90 2.48
CA PHE A 26 0.97 -8.63 1.21
C PHE A 26 2.05 -7.58 1.40
N VAL A 27 3.07 -7.66 0.55
CA VAL A 27 4.28 -6.84 0.61
C VAL A 27 4.30 -5.89 -0.58
N VAL A 28 4.46 -4.60 -0.29
CA VAL A 28 4.58 -3.53 -1.28
C VAL A 28 5.98 -2.94 -1.16
N ASP A 29 6.73 -2.94 -2.26
CA ASP A 29 7.96 -2.17 -2.37
C ASP A 29 7.58 -0.72 -2.73
N LEU A 30 8.01 0.24 -1.91
CA LEU A 30 7.70 1.66 -2.08
C LEU A 30 8.81 2.35 -2.87
N ASP A 31 8.45 3.35 -3.67
CA ASP A 31 9.45 4.14 -4.40
C ASP A 31 10.36 4.90 -3.43
N GLN A 32 11.66 4.64 -3.56
CA GLN A 32 12.73 5.11 -2.66
C GLN A 32 13.01 6.60 -2.78
N ASP A 33 12.70 7.21 -3.94
CA ASP A 33 12.89 8.65 -4.18
C ASP A 33 11.98 9.53 -3.30
N GLU A 34 10.85 9.00 -2.80
CA GLU A 34 9.91 9.73 -1.92
C GLU A 34 9.83 9.20 -0.47
N ASN A 35 10.37 8.01 -0.17
CA ASN A 35 10.20 7.38 1.15
C ASN A 35 11.50 6.79 1.73
N SER A 36 11.75 7.01 3.03
CA SER A 36 12.91 6.46 3.76
C SER A 36 12.86 4.94 4.02
N PHE A 37 11.81 4.24 3.56
CA PHE A 37 11.61 2.81 3.78
C PHE A 37 11.29 2.13 2.45
N GLU A 38 12.05 1.09 2.10
CA GLU A 38 11.94 0.35 0.84
C GLU A 38 10.71 -0.56 0.77
N ARG A 39 10.24 -1.08 1.91
CA ARG A 39 9.26 -2.17 1.93
C ARG A 39 8.27 -2.03 3.07
N VAL A 40 6.99 -2.22 2.77
CA VAL A 40 5.91 -2.24 3.76
C VAL A 40 5.00 -3.44 3.55
N SER A 41 4.64 -4.10 4.64
CA SER A 41 3.64 -5.18 4.65
C SER A 41 2.31 -4.67 5.20
N TYR A 42 1.22 -5.03 4.53
CA TYR A 42 -0.15 -4.75 4.96
C TYR A 42 -0.95 -6.05 5.09
N SER A 43 -1.93 -6.09 5.98
CA SER A 43 -2.85 -7.23 6.08
C SER A 43 -4.08 -7.03 5.20
N TYR A 44 -4.72 -8.12 4.77
CA TYR A 44 -6.01 -8.02 4.08
C TYR A 44 -7.10 -7.42 4.96
N THR A 45 -7.00 -7.64 6.27
CA THR A 45 -7.89 -7.03 7.25
C THR A 45 -7.83 -5.51 7.17
N ASP A 46 -6.66 -4.91 6.94
CA ASP A 46 -6.52 -3.45 6.84
C ASP A 46 -7.32 -2.84 5.68
N ILE A 47 -7.45 -3.58 4.57
CA ILE A 47 -8.31 -3.18 3.45
C ILE A 47 -9.79 -3.35 3.85
N LEU A 48 -10.14 -4.48 4.47
CA LEU A 48 -11.51 -4.79 4.88
C LEU A 48 -12.05 -3.82 5.95
N THR A 49 -11.20 -3.40 6.89
CA THR A 49 -11.53 -2.44 7.95
C THR A 49 -11.35 -0.99 7.52
N LYS A 50 -10.91 -0.75 6.27
CA LYS A 50 -10.64 0.58 5.71
C LYS A 50 -9.57 1.36 6.49
N ASN A 51 -8.65 0.65 7.14
CA ASN A 51 -7.45 1.25 7.73
C ASN A 51 -6.51 1.79 6.62
N ILE A 52 -6.53 1.12 5.47
CA ILE A 52 -5.85 1.55 4.24
C ILE A 52 -6.79 1.53 3.05
N GLN A 53 -6.44 2.29 2.02
CA GLN A 53 -7.07 2.24 0.71
C GLN A 53 -6.01 1.95 -0.35
N VAL A 54 -6.30 1.02 -1.25
CA VAL A 54 -5.42 0.61 -2.34
C VAL A 54 -6.12 0.93 -3.65
N ASP A 55 -5.38 1.56 -4.57
CA ASP A 55 -5.82 1.83 -5.93
C ASP A 55 -4.79 1.24 -6.92
N PHE A 56 -5.28 0.58 -7.97
CA PHE A 56 -4.46 -0.08 -8.97
C PHE A 56 -4.49 0.75 -10.25
N ASP A 57 -3.31 1.12 -10.74
CA ASP A 57 -3.20 1.85 -12.00
C ASP A 57 -3.74 0.97 -13.14
N LYS A 58 -4.70 1.49 -13.91
CA LYS A 58 -5.44 0.75 -14.94
C LYS A 58 -4.62 0.62 -16.24
N ALA A 59 -3.41 0.09 -16.16
CA ALA A 59 -2.48 0.05 -17.30
C ALA A 59 -2.26 -1.34 -17.93
N ALA A 60 -2.94 -2.41 -17.51
CA ALA A 60 -2.67 -3.75 -18.07
C ALA A 60 -3.90 -4.66 -18.17
N ASN A 61 -4.94 -4.21 -18.89
CA ASN A 61 -5.87 -5.15 -19.51
C ASN A 61 -6.56 -4.47 -20.71
N GLU A 62 -5.90 -4.49 -21.87
CA GLU A 62 -6.52 -4.34 -23.19
C GLU A 62 -6.22 -5.60 -24.02
#